data_AF-A0A3M3XBE2-F1
#
_entry.id   AF-A0A3M3XBE2-F1
#
_cell.length_a   1.000
_cell.length_b   1.000
_cell.length_c   1.000
_cell.angle_alpha   90.00
_cell.angle_beta   90.00
_cell.angle_gamma   90.00
#
_symmetry.space_group_name_H-M   'P 1'
#
loop_
_entity.id
_entity.type
_entity.pdbx_description
1 polymer ?
#
loop_
_entity_poly.entity_id
_entity_poly.type
_entity_poly.pdbx_seq_one_letter_code
_entity_poly.pdbx_strand_id
1 'polypeptide(L)'
;MKVNGSRIRADFVAKDKNGVIHVFEVKHRSGGLTKNQKAAGIYNMSTPANTTIHLGGGVIKQSKGIAGTFKVDTKGQRGIELGGKGATHNAIFSILKYR
;
A
#
# COMPACT_ATOMS: atom_id res chain seq x y z
N MET A 1 7.60 -1.10 -7.04
CA MET A 1 7.48 0.36 -7.20
C MET A 1 8.60 1.06 -6.43
N LYS A 2 8.88 2.34 -6.73
CA LYS A 2 9.67 3.22 -5.88
C LYS A 2 8.76 4.24 -5.22
N VAL A 3 8.91 4.44 -3.91
CA VAL A 3 8.21 5.45 -3.10
C VAL A 3 9.27 6.16 -2.28
N ASN A 4 9.35 7.48 -2.37
CA ASN A 4 10.34 8.29 -1.64
C ASN A 4 11.77 7.70 -1.72
N GLY A 5 12.20 7.34 -2.93
CA GLY A 5 13.52 6.73 -3.20
C GLY A 5 13.65 5.24 -2.84
N SER A 6 12.74 4.69 -2.02
CA SER A 6 12.79 3.30 -1.55
C SER A 6 12.05 2.34 -2.48
N ARG A 7 12.67 1.18 -2.78
CA ARG A 7 12.03 0.13 -3.57
C ARG A 7 11.13 -0.73 -2.69
N ILE A 8 9.84 -0.74 -2.99
CA ILE A 8 8.80 -1.49 -2.27
C ILE A 8 8.08 -2.42 -3.26
N ARG A 9 7.74 -3.63 -2.79
CA ARG A 9 6.75 -4.51 -3.41
C ARG A 9 5.53 -4.51 -2.48
N ALA A 10 4.40 -4.02 -2.99
CA ALA A 10 3.14 -4.05 -2.26
C ALA A 10 2.55 -5.46 -2.28
N ASP A 11 1.74 -5.78 -1.28
CA ASP A 11 1.01 -7.05 -1.23
C ASP A 11 -0.15 -7.04 -2.23
N PHE A 12 -0.89 -5.93 -2.31
CA PHE A 12 -1.83 -5.70 -3.41
C PHE A 12 -2.11 -4.21 -3.65
N VAL A 13 -2.62 -3.94 -4.85
CA VAL A 13 -3.03 -2.61 -5.32
C VAL A 13 -4.45 -2.71 -5.83
N ALA A 14 -5.29 -1.74 -5.44
CA ALA A 14 -6.68 -1.64 -5.86
C ALA A 14 -6.97 -0.26 -6.45
N LYS A 15 -8.02 -0.18 -7.28
CA LYS A 15 -8.58 1.08 -7.76
C LYS A 15 -10.03 1.13 -7.31
N ASP A 16 -10.42 2.19 -6.60
CA ASP A 16 -11.81 2.34 -6.18
C ASP A 16 -12.72 2.85 -7.31
N LYS A 17 -14.02 2.95 -7.04
CA LYS A 17 -15.04 3.38 -8.02
C LYS A 17 -14.80 4.79 -8.58
N ASN A 18 -14.02 5.62 -7.88
CA ASN A 18 -13.68 6.99 -8.31
C ASN A 18 -12.31 7.04 -9.01
N GLY A 19 -11.66 5.89 -9.22
CA GLY A 19 -10.37 5.81 -9.88
C GLY A 19 -9.16 6.02 -8.96
N VAL A 20 -9.36 6.21 -7.65
CA VAL A 20 -8.25 6.41 -6.70
C VAL A 20 -7.51 5.10 -6.50
N ILE A 21 -6.19 5.15 -6.59
CA ILE A 21 -5.33 3.99 -6.37
C ILE A 21 -5.06 3.85 -4.86
N HIS A 22 -5.25 2.63 -4.36
CA HIS A 22 -4.96 2.24 -2.99
C HIS A 22 -3.90 1.15 -3.00
N VAL A 23 -2.86 1.34 -2.19
CA VAL A 23 -1.73 0.40 -2.07
C VAL A 23 -1.70 -0.14 -0.66
N PHE A 24 -1.68 -1.47 -0.53
CA PHE A 24 -1.81 -2.13 0.75
C PHE A 24 -0.58 -2.97 1.10
N GLU A 25 -0.19 -2.87 2.36
CA GLU A 25 0.70 -3.81 3.04
C GLU A 25 -0.08 -4.52 4.12
N VAL A 26 0.12 -5.83 4.20
CA VAL A 26 -0.62 -6.73 5.05
C VAL A 26 0.33 -7.29 6.10
N LYS A 27 -0.03 -7.12 7.37
CA LYS A 27 0.82 -7.55 8.50
C LYS A 27 0.03 -8.42 9.47
N HIS A 28 0.64 -9.55 9.85
CA HIS A 28 0.10 -10.48 10.83
C HIS A 28 0.76 -10.27 12.19
N ARG A 29 -0.03 -10.19 13.27
CA ARG A 29 0.43 -10.13 14.67
C ARG A 29 1.53 -9.08 14.88
N SER A 30 2.72 -9.53 15.27
CA SER A 30 3.92 -8.73 15.52
C SER A 30 4.72 -8.43 14.26
N GLY A 31 4.25 -8.85 13.09
CA GLY A 31 4.87 -8.58 11.79
C GLY A 31 5.07 -7.09 11.55
N GLY A 32 6.30 -6.72 11.24
CA GLY A 32 6.72 -5.33 11.06
C GLY A 32 6.88 -4.91 9.60
N LEU A 33 7.12 -3.61 9.41
CA LEU A 33 7.58 -3.05 8.14
C LEU A 33 9.02 -3.49 7.85
N THR A 34 9.33 -3.77 6.58
CA THR A 34 10.70 -3.99 6.11
C THR A 34 11.52 -2.69 6.18
N LYS A 35 12.85 -2.78 6.07
CA LYS A 35 13.73 -1.59 6.05
C LYS A 35 13.30 -0.55 5.02
N ASN A 36 12.99 -0.98 3.80
CA ASN A 36 12.56 -0.08 2.73
C ASN A 36 11.15 0.49 2.96
N GLN A 37 10.24 -0.29 3.54
CA GLN A 37 8.90 0.20 3.90
C GLN A 37 8.97 1.29 4.99
N LYS A 38 9.84 1.12 5.98
CA LYS A 38 10.13 2.16 6.99
C LYS A 38 10.76 3.39 6.36
N ALA A 39 11.80 3.19 5.54
CA ALA A 39 12.53 4.28 4.89
C ALA A 39 11.66 5.11 3.91
N ALA A 40 10.63 4.51 3.31
CA ALA A 40 9.68 5.24 2.48
C ALA A 40 8.79 6.21 3.29
N GLY A 41 8.63 6.00 4.60
CA GLY A 41 7.85 6.88 5.47
C GLY A 41 6.36 6.96 5.15
N ILE A 42 5.83 6.06 4.31
CA ILE A 42 4.47 6.15 3.75
C ILE A 42 3.46 5.21 4.40
N TYR A 43 3.91 4.33 5.31
CA TYR A 43 3.07 3.34 5.97
C TYR A 43 3.04 3.60 7.49
N ASN A 44 1.84 3.72 8.06
CA ASN A 44 1.64 3.94 9.49
C ASN A 44 1.14 2.68 10.22
N MET A 45 2.02 2.04 10.99
CA MET A 45 1.70 0.84 11.78
C MET A 45 0.78 1.09 12.98
N SER A 46 0.71 2.34 13.46
CA SER A 46 -0.09 2.70 14.62
C SER A 46 -1.56 2.89 14.29
N THR A 47 -1.89 3.07 13.01
CA THR A 47 -3.27 3.33 12.54
C THR A 47 -3.61 2.47 11.33
N PRO A 48 -3.83 1.15 11.50
CA PRO A 48 -4.26 0.29 10.40
C PRO A 48 -5.62 0.74 9.83
N ALA A 49 -5.86 0.45 8.55
CA ALA A 49 -7.02 0.92 7.82
C ALA A 49 -8.26 0.03 7.98
N ASN A 50 -8.12 -1.26 8.30
CA ASN A 50 -9.26 -2.15 8.50
C ASN A 50 -9.95 -1.91 9.85
N THR A 51 -11.30 -1.91 9.85
CA THR A 51 -12.10 -1.73 11.08
C THR A 51 -12.01 -2.91 12.05
N THR A 52 -11.70 -4.10 11.56
CA THR A 52 -11.68 -5.33 12.37
C THR A 52 -10.29 -5.94 12.34
N ILE A 53 -9.49 -5.68 13.38
CA ILE A 53 -8.09 -6.12 13.44
C ILE A 53 -7.90 -7.57 13.90
N HIS A 54 -8.96 -8.26 14.35
CA HIS A 54 -8.87 -9.54 15.06
C HIS A 54 -9.42 -10.75 14.29
N LEU A 55 -10.18 -10.54 13.21
CA LEU A 55 -10.83 -11.64 12.47
C LEU A 55 -10.38 -11.75 11.00
N GLY A 56 -9.62 -10.76 10.51
CA GLY A 56 -9.54 -10.52 9.07
C GLY A 56 -10.88 -10.00 8.54
N GLY A 57 -10.84 -9.17 7.49
CA GLY A 57 -12.04 -8.51 6.96
C GLY A 57 -12.44 -7.23 7.71
N GLY A 58 -13.48 -6.57 7.21
CA GLY A 58 -13.95 -5.26 7.66
C GLY A 58 -13.85 -4.17 6.60
N VAL A 59 -14.43 -2.99 6.88
CA VAL A 59 -14.39 -1.84 5.98
C VAL A 59 -13.01 -1.19 6.04
N ILE A 60 -12.45 -0.86 4.88
CA ILE A 60 -11.19 -0.11 4.79
C ILE A 60 -11.50 1.38 4.98
N LYS A 61 -10.95 1.98 6.04
CA LYS A 61 -11.03 3.42 6.32
C LYS A 61 -9.87 4.15 5.66
N GLN A 62 -10.15 4.80 4.53
CA GLN A 62 -9.15 5.55 3.76
C GLN A 62 -8.48 6.68 4.57
N SER A 63 -9.17 7.29 5.53
CA SER A 63 -8.62 8.35 6.41
C SER A 63 -7.49 7.89 7.33
N LYS A 64 -7.17 6.59 7.36
CA LYS A 64 -6.03 6.03 8.09
C LYS A 64 -4.85 5.69 7.19
N GLY A 65 -5.01 5.80 5.88
CA GLY A 65 -3.92 5.71 4.92
C GLY A 65 -3.19 7.05 4.75
N ILE A 66 -2.00 7.00 4.14
CA ILE A 66 -1.19 8.19 3.85
C ILE A 66 -1.18 8.40 2.34
N ALA A 67 -1.47 9.61 1.88
CA ALA A 67 -1.37 9.95 0.47
C ALA A 67 0.10 10.09 0.05
N GLY A 68 0.43 9.60 -1.14
CA GLY A 68 1.75 9.74 -1.73
C GLY A 68 1.78 9.38 -3.20
N THR A 69 3.00 9.26 -3.71
CA THR A 69 3.24 8.97 -5.12
C THR A 69 4.20 7.80 -5.24
N PHE A 70 3.93 6.89 -6.18
CA PHE A 70 4.88 5.83 -6.54
C PHE A 70 5.22 5.84 -8.02
N LYS A 71 6.45 5.40 -8.31
CA LYS A 71 6.93 5.13 -9.67
C LYS A 71 6.95 3.62 -9.92
N VAL A 72 6.38 3.17 -11.03
CA VAL A 72 6.47 1.77 -11.46
C VAL A 72 7.93 1.43 -11.75
N ASP A 73 8.43 0.36 -11.12
CA ASP A 73 9.85 -0.04 -11.18
C ASP A 73 10.03 -1.53 -11.53
N THR A 74 9.01 -2.08 -12.18
CA THR A 74 8.94 -3.45 -12.70
C THR A 74 8.80 -3.40 -14.22
N LYS A 75 9.31 -4.43 -14.91
CA LYS A 75 9.33 -4.51 -16.38
C LYS A 75 8.28 -5.49 -16.97
N GLY A 76 7.25 -5.88 -16.21
CA GLY A 76 6.32 -6.95 -16.63
C GLY A 76 4.85 -6.58 -16.52
N GLN A 77 3.99 -7.28 -17.26
CA GLN A 77 2.54 -7.28 -17.05
C GLN A 77 2.13 -8.34 -16.02
N ARG A 78 1.34 -7.95 -15.00
CA ARG A 78 0.03 -8.54 -14.64
C ARG A 78 -0.56 -7.96 -13.34
N GLY A 79 -1.89 -7.80 -13.33
CA GLY A 79 -2.68 -7.03 -12.35
C GLY A 79 -3.29 -5.77 -12.99
N ILE A 80 -3.89 -4.87 -12.18
CA ILE A 80 -4.38 -3.55 -12.62
C ILE A 80 -3.33 -2.87 -13.50
N GLU A 81 -3.73 -2.37 -14.67
CA GLU A 81 -2.82 -1.65 -15.56
C GLU A 81 -2.39 -0.33 -14.91
N LEU A 82 -1.12 -0.28 -14.51
CA LEU A 82 -0.44 0.89 -13.93
C LEU A 82 0.59 1.47 -14.91
N GLY A 83 0.53 1.11 -16.18
CA GLY A 83 1.50 1.49 -17.20
C GLY A 83 2.86 0.81 -17.06
N GLY A 84 3.80 1.22 -17.93
CA GLY A 84 5.15 0.66 -18.00
C GLY A 84 6.10 1.17 -16.92
N LYS A 85 7.32 0.60 -16.90
CA LYS A 85 8.40 1.06 -16.01
C LYS A 85 8.60 2.56 -16.19
N GLY A 86 8.52 3.30 -15.10
CA GLY A 86 8.69 4.74 -15.08
C GLY A 86 7.39 5.54 -14.97
N ALA A 87 6.22 4.92 -15.21
CA ALA A 87 4.93 5.55 -14.96
C ALA A 87 4.79 5.93 -13.47
N THR A 88 4.13 7.06 -13.21
CA THR A 88 3.98 7.63 -11.88
C THR A 88 2.50 7.75 -11.53
N HIS A 89 2.15 7.40 -10.29
CA HIS A 89 0.76 7.40 -9.83
C HIS A 89 0.65 7.99 -8.44
N ASN A 90 -0.39 8.80 -8.22
CA ASN A 90 -0.83 9.18 -6.89
C ASN A 90 -1.64 8.03 -6.28
N ALA A 91 -1.44 7.77 -4.99
CA ALA A 91 -2.09 6.68 -4.30
C ALA A 91 -2.24 6.95 -2.80
N ILE A 92 -3.14 6.21 -2.17
CA ILE A 92 -3.27 6.12 -0.71
C ILE A 92 -2.61 4.82 -0.24
N PHE A 93 -1.64 4.94 0.66
CA PHE A 93 -0.88 3.82 1.21
C PHE A 93 -1.45 3.43 2.57
N SER A 94 -1.88 2.18 2.69
CA SER A 94 -2.59 1.69 3.88
C SER A 94 -1.95 0.42 4.41
N ILE A 95 -2.03 0.24 5.73
CA ILE A 95 -1.69 -1.02 6.38
C ILE A 95 -2.97 -1.75 6.76
N LEU A 96 -3.04 -3.03 6.44
CA LEU A 96 -4.01 -3.95 7.01
C LEU A 96 -3.31 -4.80 8.05
N LYS A 97 -3.90 -4.88 9.25
CA LYS A 97 -3.33 -5.66 10.37
C LYS A 97 -4.35 -6.67 10.88
N TYR A 98 -3.92 -7.92 10.98
CA TYR A 98 -4.71 -9.03 11.53
C TYR A 98 -3.95 -9.77 12.64
N ARG A 99 -4.69 -10.46 13.52
CA ARG A 99 -4.16 -11.27 14.62
C ARG A 99 -4.33 -12.75 14.35
#